data_AF-A0A955P1H9-F1
#
_entry.id   AF-A0A955P1H9-F1
#
_cell.length_a   1.000
_cell.length_b   1.000
_cell.length_c   1.000
_cell.angle_alpha   90.00
_cell.angle_beta   90.00
_cell.angle_gamma   90.00
#
_symmetry.space_group_name_H-M   'P 1'
#
loop_
_entity.id
_entity.type
_entity.pdbx_description
1 polymer ?
#
loop_
_entity_poly.entity_id
_entity_poly.type
_entity_poly.pdbx_seq_one_letter_code
_entity_poly.pdbx_strand_id
1 'polypeptide(L)' 'IELGQRILKFSIDALEGAEWKTIAEGTSVGWKRILKIDPVTAGKVRLNVLESKACPTVSTLSLYASPEAQMD' A
#
# COMPACT_ATOMS: atom_id res chain seq x y z
N ILE A 1 0.15 11.42 -14.70
CA ILE A 1 -0.29 11.90 -13.37
C ILE A 1 -0.51 13.39 -13.48
N GLU A 2 -1.74 13.87 -13.27
CA GLU A 2 -2.11 15.26 -13.57
C GLU A 2 -1.58 16.25 -12.53
N LEU A 3 -1.51 15.84 -11.26
CA LEU A 3 -1.14 16.71 -10.13
C LEU A 3 0.32 16.56 -9.66
N GLY A 4 1.16 15.85 -10.43
CA GLY A 4 2.54 15.52 -10.08
C GLY A 4 2.68 14.39 -9.05
N GLN A 5 3.90 13.85 -8.92
CA GLN A 5 4.22 12.83 -7.93
C GLN A 5 4.51 13.46 -6.57
N ARG A 6 3.70 13.13 -5.56
CA ARG A 6 3.74 13.80 -4.24
C ARG A 6 4.23 12.91 -3.10
N ILE A 7 3.85 11.64 -3.05
CA ILE A 7 4.21 10.72 -1.96
C ILE A 7 5.71 10.38 -2.03
N LEU A 8 6.41 10.55 -0.91
CA LEU A 8 7.84 10.26 -0.73
C LEU A 8 8.09 9.06 0.18
N LYS A 9 7.23 8.84 1.18
CA LYS A 9 7.28 7.69 2.08
C LYS A 9 5.87 7.29 2.50
N PHE A 10 5.59 5.99 2.55
CA PHE A 10 4.32 5.44 3.01
C PHE A 10 4.46 4.06 3.66
N SER A 11 3.47 3.68 4.47
CA SER A 11 3.29 2.31 4.95
C SER A 11 1.90 1.78 4.57
N ILE A 12 1.78 0.46 4.48
CA ILE A 12 0.53 -0.26 4.42
C ILE A 12 0.40 -1.07 5.70
N ASP A 13 -0.72 -0.90 6.39
CA ASP A 13 -1.04 -1.64 7.59
C ASP A 13 -2.28 -2.51 7.35
N ALA A 14 -2.27 -3.70 7.95
CA ALA A 14 -3.42 -4.59 8.04
C ALA A 14 -3.95 -4.61 9.47
N LEU A 15 -5.28 -4.62 9.62
CA LEU A 15 -5.91 -4.87 10.91
C LEU A 15 -6.11 -6.39 11.06
N GLU A 16 -5.28 -7.00 11.90
CA GLU A 16 -5.36 -8.41 12.28
C GLU A 16 -5.99 -8.51 13.67
N GLY A 17 -7.23 -9.02 13.75
CA GLY A 17 -8.01 -8.99 14.98
C GLY A 17 -8.31 -7.54 15.41
N ALA A 18 -7.68 -7.09 16.50
CA ALA A 18 -7.83 -5.74 17.04
C ALA A 18 -6.57 -4.86 16.86
N GLU A 19 -5.52 -5.39 16.23
CA GLU A 19 -4.21 -4.74 16.16
C GLU A 19 -3.84 -4.37 14.72
N TRP A 20 -3.32 -3.15 14.55
CA TRP A 20 -2.72 -2.71 13.30
C TRP A 20 -1.29 -3.22 13.21
N LYS A 21 -0.98 -3.96 12.14
CA LYS A 21 0.38 -4.41 11.82
C LYS A 21 0.82 -3.83 10.48
N THR A 22 2.04 -3.29 10.43
CA THR A 22 2.65 -2.86 9.18
C THR A 22 3.03 -4.08 8.36
N ILE A 23 2.46 -4.19 7.16
CA ILE A 23 2.66 -5.33 6.23
C ILE A 23 3.52 -4.94 5.02
N ALA A 24 3.69 -3.64 4.76
CA ALA A 24 4.64 -3.15 3.76
C ALA A 24 5.02 -1.69 4.01
N GLU A 25 6.19 -1.31 3.51
CA GLU A 25 6.62 0.09 3.41
C GLU A 25 7.09 0.39 1.99
N GLY A 26 7.06 1.68 1.63
CA GLY A 26 7.55 2.14 0.34
C GLY A 26 7.86 3.62 0.33
N THR A 27 8.49 4.05 -0.76
CA THR A 27 8.85 5.47 -0.96
C THR A 27 7.88 6.14 -1.91
N SER A 28 8.18 6.11 -3.20
CA SER A 28 7.36 6.72 -4.24
C SER A 28 6.25 5.81 -4.75
N VAL A 29 5.08 6.39 -5.01
CA VAL A 29 3.96 5.71 -5.69
C VAL A 29 3.99 6.02 -7.20
N GLY A 30 4.10 7.29 -7.58
CA GLY A 30 4.05 7.70 -8.99
C GLY A 30 2.73 7.28 -9.65
N TRP A 31 2.75 6.98 -10.95
CA TRP A 31 1.54 6.59 -11.70
C TRP A 31 0.89 5.31 -11.16
N LYS A 32 1.71 4.31 -10.80
CA LYS A 32 1.26 3.04 -10.25
C LYS A 32 2.38 2.41 -9.42
N ARG A 33 2.02 1.88 -8.26
CA ARG A 33 2.87 1.03 -7.43
C ARG A 33 2.13 -0.26 -7.12
N ILE A 34 2.78 -1.39 -7.36
CA ILE A 34 2.30 -2.72 -6.95
C ILE A 34 3.27 -3.21 -5.89
N LEU A 35 2.74 -3.59 -4.73
CA LEU A 35 3.50 -4.21 -3.65
C LEU A 35 3.04 -5.65 -3.54
N LYS A 36 3.98 -6.58 -3.67
CA LYS A 36 3.76 -7.97 -3.30
C LYS A 36 4.13 -8.11 -1.83
N ILE A 37 3.26 -8.75 -1.07
CA ILE A 37 3.41 -8.99 0.37
C ILE A 37 3.17 -10.48 0.64
N ASP A 38 3.58 -10.93 1.82
CA ASP A 38 3.11 -12.22 2.31
C ASP A 38 1.58 -12.18 2.50
N PRO A 39 0.85 -13.26 2.19
CA PRO A 39 -0.60 -13.29 2.35
C PRO A 39 -1.02 -13.02 3.80
N VAL A 40 -1.95 -12.09 4.00
CA VAL A 40 -2.53 -11.80 5.32
C VAL A 40 -4.05 -11.84 5.26
N THR A 41 -4.69 -12.24 6.35
CA THR A 41 -6.14 -12.07 6.53
C THR A 41 -6.38 -10.81 7.36
N ALA A 42 -7.08 -9.83 6.80
CA ALA A 42 -7.29 -8.54 7.45
C ALA A 42 -8.75 -8.08 7.37
N GLY A 43 -9.26 -7.53 8.47
CA GLY A 43 -10.59 -6.91 8.48
C GLY A 43 -10.59 -5.50 7.88
N LYS A 44 -9.44 -4.83 7.88
CA LYS A 44 -9.22 -3.49 7.30
C LYS A 44 -7.79 -3.38 6.78
N VAL A 45 -7.60 -2.49 5.81
CA VAL A 45 -6.29 -2.07 5.32
C VAL A 45 -6.19 -0.56 5.41
N ARG A 46 -5.01 -0.05 5.77
CA ARG A 46 -4.72 1.38 5.89
C ARG A 46 -3.47 1.73 5.10
N LEU A 47 -3.56 2.77 4.28
CA LEU A 47 -2.40 3.44 3.68
C LEU A 47 -2.05 4.66 4.55
N ASN A 48 -0.83 4.70 5.09
CA ASN A 48 -0.31 5.88 5.77
C ASN A 48 0.66 6.60 4.84
N VAL A 49 0.38 7.85 4.47
CA VAL A 49 1.37 8.72 3.80
C VAL A 49 2.21 9.38 4.89
N LEU A 50 3.45 8.94 5.02
CA LEU A 50 4.38 9.37 6.06
C LEU A 50 5.15 10.63 5.67
N GLU A 51 5.41 10.82 4.38
CA GLU A 51 6.09 11.99 3.85
C GLU A 51 5.59 12.32 2.44
N SER A 52 5.38 13.61 2.14
CA SER A 52 5.01 14.07 0.80
C SER A 52 5.55 15.46 0.47
N LYS A 53 5.74 15.74 -0.83
CA LYS A 53 6.15 17.05 -1.35
C LYS A 53 5.04 18.12 -1.31
N ALA A 54 3.78 17.68 -1.20
CA ALA A 54 2.56 18.49 -1.15
C ALA A 54 1.39 17.59 -0.69
N CYS A 55 0.20 18.16 -0.45
CA CYS A 55 -0.99 17.38 -0.07
C CYS A 55 -1.15 16.13 -0.98
N PRO A 56 -1.10 14.90 -0.42
CA PRO A 56 -1.09 13.70 -1.23
C PRO A 56 -2.43 13.48 -1.92
N THR A 57 -2.37 12.90 -3.12
CA THR A 57 -3.55 12.55 -3.90
C THR A 57 -3.43 11.09 -4.32
N VAL A 58 -4.46 10.30 -4.03
CA VAL A 58 -4.52 8.88 -4.40
C VAL A 58 -5.83 8.67 -5.16
N SER A 59 -5.74 8.24 -6.41
CA SER A 59 -6.92 8.00 -7.25
C SER A 59 -7.53 6.61 -6.99
N THR A 60 -6.70 5.63 -6.61
CA THR A 60 -7.10 4.23 -6.52
C THR A 60 -6.20 3.48 -5.54
N LEU A 61 -6.81 2.67 -4.68
CA LEU A 61 -6.17 1.66 -3.87
C LEU A 61 -6.90 0.33 -4.12
N SER A 62 -6.17 -0.68 -4.60
CA SER A 62 -6.74 -1.98 -4.94
C SER A 62 -6.00 -3.07 -4.17
N LEU A 63 -6.75 -4.05 -3.69
CA LEU A 63 -6.24 -5.24 -2.99
C LEU A 63 -6.54 -6.46 -3.85
N TYR A 64 -5.59 -7.39 -3.91
CA TYR A 64 -5.71 -8.60 -4.72
C TYR A 64 -5.34 -9.81 -3.87
N ALA A 65 -6.21 -10.82 -3.86
CA ALA A 65 -5.88 -12.16 -3.41
C ALA A 65 -5.35 -12.93 -4.63
N SER A 66 -4.08 -12.70 -4.98
CA SER A 66 -3.45 -13.48 -6.04
C SER A 66 -3.23 -14.92 -5.56
N PRO A 67 -3.48 -15.94 -6.41
CA PRO A 67 -3.02 -17.30 -6.10
C PRO A 67 -1.51 -17.28 -5.83
N GLU A 68 -1.02 -18.17 -4.97
CA GLU A 68 0.43 -18.39 -4.88
C GLU A 68 0.97 -18.66 -6.28
N ALA A 69 2.11 -18.04 -6.60
CA ALA A 69 2.78 -18.33 -7.86
C ALA A 69 3.17 -19.81 -7.79
N GLN A 70 2.49 -20.64 -8.58
CA GLN A 70 2.84 -22.04 -8.73
C GLN A 70 4.25 -22.07 -9.31
N MET A 71 5.22 -22.40 -8.45
CA MET A 71 6.58 -22.67 -8.87
C MET A 71 6.58 -24.11 -9.38
N ASP A 72 6.57 -24.27 -10.70
CA ASP A 72 6.92 -25.53 -11.36
C ASP A 72 8.45 -25.75 -11.29
#